data_AF-A0A6P8I768-F1
#
_entry.id   AF-A0A6P8I768-F1
#
_cell.length_a   1.000
_cell.length_b   1.000
_cell.length_c   1.000
_cell.angle_alpha   90.00
_cell.angle_beta   90.00
_cell.angle_gamma   90.00
#
_symmetry.space_group_name_H-M   'P 1'
#
loop_
_entity.id
_entity.type
_entity.pdbx_description
1 polymer ?
#
loop_
_entity_poly.entity_id
_entity_poly.type
_entity_poly.pdbx_seq_one_letter_code
_entity_poly.pdbx_strand_id
1 'polypeptide(L)'
;EVSNRNIKIVTVLPGPIATNIRIHSLRDTSDPDAPKVDLKQSKPMSAERCSYLMTVAMVNNVKEAWICNSPNLKQFYLAQYMPSLYEWLYEG
;
A
#
# COMPACT_ATOMS: atom_id res chain seq x y z
N GLU A 1 -14.56 15.02 16.16
CA GLU A 1 -14.89 14.44 17.47
C GLU A 1 -13.85 13.41 17.99
N VAL A 2 -12.53 13.64 17.83
CA VAL A 2 -11.48 12.81 18.50
C VAL A 2 -10.34 13.66 19.09
N SER A 3 -10.12 14.90 18.64
CA SER A 3 -9.04 15.78 19.13
C SER A 3 -9.02 16.07 20.63
N ASN A 4 -10.14 15.89 21.34
CA ASN A 4 -10.27 16.30 22.75
C ASN A 4 -9.95 15.18 23.76
N ARG A 5 -9.64 13.98 23.27
CA ARG A 5 -9.04 12.89 24.04
C ARG A 5 -7.63 12.75 23.50
N ASN A 6 -6.62 12.53 24.33
CA ASN A 6 -5.21 12.39 23.95
C ASN A 6 -4.94 11.12 23.10
N ILE A 7 -5.74 10.92 22.07
CA ILE A 7 -5.81 9.78 21.16
C ILE A 7 -5.16 10.25 19.87
N LYS A 8 -4.09 9.57 19.50
CA LYS A 8 -3.34 9.88 18.30
C LYS A 8 -3.83 9.00 17.17
N ILE A 9 -4.17 9.62 16.04
CA ILE A 9 -4.70 8.95 14.86
C ILE A 9 -3.60 8.94 13.80
N VAL A 10 -3.40 7.76 13.20
CA VAL A 10 -2.51 7.50 12.07
C VAL A 10 -3.39 7.11 10.89
N THR A 11 -3.24 7.76 9.73
CA THR A 11 -3.83 7.30 8.47
C THR A 11 -2.80 6.46 7.73
N VAL A 12 -3.12 5.22 7.38
CA VAL A 12 -2.19 4.32 6.69
C VAL A 12 -2.68 4.07 5.28
N LEU A 13 -1.80 4.25 4.29
CA LEU A 13 -2.05 3.93 2.89
C LEU A 13 -1.12 2.78 2.47
N PRO A 14 -1.58 1.52 2.62
CA PRO A 14 -0.80 0.37 2.20
C PRO A 14 -0.88 0.19 0.68
N GLY A 15 0.27 -0.08 0.07
CA GLY A 15 0.37 -0.58 -1.31
C GLY A 15 0.03 -2.08 -1.41
N PRO A 16 0.36 -2.73 -2.53
CA PRO A 16 0.07 -4.16 -2.70
C PRO A 16 0.81 -5.04 -1.68
N ILE A 17 0.04 -5.74 -0.85
CA ILE A 17 0.54 -6.68 0.17
C ILE A 17 0.25 -8.12 -0.28
N ALA A 18 1.14 -9.05 0.05
CA ALA A 18 0.92 -10.48 -0.06
C ALA A 18 0.07 -10.96 1.13
N THR A 19 -1.23 -11.10 0.91
CA THR A 19 -2.18 -11.68 1.88
C THR A 19 -3.01 -12.76 1.19
N ASN A 20 -3.51 -13.73 1.98
CA ASN A 20 -4.44 -14.73 1.45
C ASN A 20 -5.72 -14.07 0.90
N ILE A 21 -6.18 -12.99 1.54
CA ILE A 21 -7.34 -12.20 1.11
C ILE A 21 -7.17 -11.74 -0.34
N ARG A 22 -5.99 -11.24 -0.71
CA ARG A 22 -5.72 -10.80 -2.09
C ARG A 22 -5.75 -11.94 -3.12
N ILE A 23 -5.28 -13.12 -2.73
CA ILE A 23 -5.33 -14.31 -3.59
C ILE A 23 -6.79 -14.76 -3.81
N HIS A 24 -7.62 -14.64 -2.78
CA HIS A 24 -9.04 -15.01 -2.85
C HIS A 24 -9.92 -13.93 -3.48
N SER A 25 -9.58 -12.64 -3.36
CA SER A 25 -10.37 -11.54 -3.94
C SER A 25 -10.26 -11.43 -5.46
N LEU A 26 -9.20 -12.00 -6.04
CA LEU A 26 -8.95 -12.00 -7.48
C LEU A 26 -9.41 -13.29 -8.17
N ARG A 27 -10.00 -14.21 -7.41
CA ARG A 27 -10.64 -15.41 -7.96
C ARG A 27 -12.07 -15.09 -8.30
N ASP A 28 -12.46 -15.33 -9.55
CA ASP A 28 -13.87 -15.40 -9.89
C ASP A 28 -14.49 -16.63 -9.24
N THR A 29 -15.41 -16.42 -8.30
CA THR A 29 -16.12 -17.50 -7.60
C THR A 29 -17.05 -18.31 -8.50
N SER A 30 -17.29 -17.88 -9.74
CA SER A 30 -18.10 -18.60 -10.73
C SER A 30 -17.35 -19.70 -11.48
N ASP A 31 -16.01 -19.69 -11.47
CA ASP A 31 -15.20 -20.68 -12.18
C ASP A 31 -14.08 -21.23 -11.28
N PRO A 32 -14.24 -22.45 -10.73
CA PRO A 32 -13.22 -23.06 -9.87
C PRO A 32 -11.92 -23.40 -10.60
N ASP A 33 -11.90 -23.42 -11.94
CA ASP A 33 -10.72 -23.66 -12.78
C ASP A 33 -10.09 -22.37 -13.34
N ALA A 34 -10.60 -21.20 -12.94
CA ALA A 34 -10.06 -19.92 -13.39
C ALA A 34 -8.53 -19.85 -13.13
N PRO A 35 -7.73 -19.40 -14.13
CA PRO A 35 -6.29 -19.35 -14.00
C PRO A 35 -5.91 -18.50 -12.79
N LYS A 36 -5.08 -19.06 -11.90
CA LYS A 36 -4.54 -18.33 -10.76
C LYS A 36 -3.87 -17.08 -11.29
N VAL A 37 -4.43 -15.91 -10.99
CA VAL A 37 -3.84 -14.62 -11.36
C VAL A 37 -2.38 -14.63 -10.91
N ASP A 38 -1.45 -14.43 -11.86
CA ASP A 38 -0.03 -14.55 -11.59
C ASP A 38 0.46 -13.33 -10.79
N LEU A 39 0.21 -13.37 -9.49
CA LEU A 39 0.51 -12.30 -8.54
C LEU A 39 2.02 -12.03 -8.39
N LYS A 40 2.86 -12.84 -9.03
CA LYS A 40 4.31 -12.68 -9.08
C LYS A 40 4.76 -11.41 -9.81
N GLN A 41 3.95 -10.89 -10.74
CA GLN A 41 4.32 -9.69 -11.50
C GLN A 41 4.50 -8.44 -10.61
N SER A 42 3.79 -8.35 -9.48
CA SER A 42 3.77 -7.11 -8.68
C SER A 42 4.75 -7.08 -7.47
N LYS A 43 5.66 -8.06 -7.30
CA LYS A 43 6.55 -8.23 -6.11
C LYS A 43 6.01 -7.58 -4.81
N PRO A 44 4.85 -8.03 -4.31
CA PRO A 44 4.19 -7.36 -3.21
C PRO A 44 4.95 -7.46 -1.89
N MET A 45 4.69 -6.49 -1.01
CA MET A 45 5.27 -6.50 0.33
C MET A 45 4.66 -7.62 1.18
N SER A 46 5.42 -8.23 2.10
CA SER A 46 4.85 -9.17 3.07
C SER A 46 3.94 -8.45 4.08
N ALA A 47 2.92 -9.15 4.57
CA ALA A 47 2.03 -8.62 5.61
C ALA A 47 2.78 -8.26 6.90
N GLU A 48 3.79 -9.06 7.27
CA GLU A 48 4.66 -8.83 8.43
C GLU A 48 5.41 -7.49 8.34
N ARG A 49 5.96 -7.18 7.15
CA ARG A 49 6.66 -5.91 6.95
C ARG A 49 5.68 -4.73 7.00
N CYS A 50 4.49 -4.89 6.44
CA CYS A 50 3.47 -3.86 6.47
C CYS A 50 3.00 -3.56 7.89
N SER A 51 2.70 -4.60 8.69
CA SER A 51 2.26 -4.42 10.07
C SER A 51 3.36 -3.78 10.93
N TYR A 52 4.62 -4.19 10.75
CA TYR A 52 5.76 -3.57 11.43
C TYR A 52 5.85 -2.08 11.13
N LEU A 53 5.80 -1.68 9.86
CA LEU A 53 5.87 -0.27 9.46
C LEU A 53 4.68 0.55 9.96
N MET A 54 3.50 -0.06 10.02
CA MET A 54 2.30 0.55 10.59
C MET A 54 2.47 0.81 12.09
N THR A 55 3.00 -0.16 12.85
CA THR A 55 3.29 0.04 14.28
C THR A 55 4.37 1.12 14.49
N VAL A 56 5.42 1.14 13.67
CA VAL A 56 6.45 2.20 13.72
C VAL A 56 5.83 3.57 13.47
N ALA A 57 4.94 3.72 12.49
CA ALA A 57 4.24 4.98 12.23
C ALA A 57 3.36 5.40 13.42
N MET A 58 2.67 4.46 14.05
CA MET A 58 1.84 4.71 15.24
C MET A 58 2.68 5.22 16.42
N VAL A 59 3.81 4.57 16.74
CA VAL A 59 4.70 4.98 17.84
C VAL A 59 5.30 6.37 17.59
N ASN A 60 5.62 6.67 16.34
CA ASN A 60 6.19 7.97 15.95
C ASN A 60 5.14 9.08 15.77
N ASN A 61 3.85 8.80 15.97
CA ASN A 61 2.76 9.78 15.85
C ASN A 61 2.72 10.47 14.48
N VAL A 62 3.06 9.71 13.43
CA VAL A 62 2.99 10.20 12.06
C VAL A 62 1.53 10.46 11.70
N LYS A 63 1.18 11.55 11.01
CA LYS A 63 -0.23 11.75 10.61
C LYS A 63 -0.64 10.79 9.49
N GLU A 64 0.27 10.50 8.58
CA GLU A 64 0.02 9.73 7.38
C GLU A 64 1.21 8.83 7.03
N ALA A 65 0.97 7.54 6.84
CA ALA A 65 2.00 6.54 6.57
C ALA A 65 1.72 5.82 5.25
N TRP A 66 2.54 6.09 4.23
CA TRP A 66 2.49 5.42 2.94
C TRP A 66 3.42 4.21 2.98
N ILE A 67 2.84 3.01 2.95
CA ILE A 67 3.59 1.76 3.15
C ILE A 67 3.58 0.97 1.85
N CYS A 68 4.67 1.05 1.08
CA CYS A 68 4.81 0.32 -0.18
C CYS A 68 6.26 -0.12 -0.41
N ASN A 69 6.46 -1.13 -1.25
CA ASN A 69 7.81 -1.54 -1.65
C ASN A 69 8.47 -0.44 -2.49
N SER A 70 9.76 -0.18 -2.24
CA SER A 70 10.57 0.65 -3.15
C SER A 70 10.82 -0.13 -4.45
N PRO A 71 10.59 0.44 -5.64
CA PRO A 71 10.55 1.89 -5.95
C PRO A 71 9.16 2.55 -5.96
N ASN A 72 8.06 1.77 -5.92
CA ASN A 72 6.69 2.28 -6.12
C ASN A 72 6.30 3.42 -5.17
N LEU A 73 6.78 3.38 -3.92
CA LEU A 73 6.52 4.44 -2.95
C LEU A 73 6.96 5.83 -3.47
N LYS A 74 8.16 5.92 -4.07
CA LYS A 74 8.67 7.19 -4.61
C LYS A 74 7.80 7.70 -5.75
N GLN A 75 7.34 6.79 -6.59
CA GLN A 75 6.49 7.09 -7.73
C GLN A 75 5.13 7.65 -7.28
N PHE A 76 4.53 7.08 -6.23
CA PHE A 76 3.31 7.61 -5.62
C PHE A 76 3.49 9.01 -5.00
N TYR A 77 4.58 9.23 -4.26
CA TYR A 77 4.90 10.55 -3.74
C TYR A 77 5.10 11.58 -4.86
N LEU A 78 5.78 11.18 -5.93
CA LEU A 78 6.02 12.06 -7.08
C LEU A 78 4.72 12.41 -7.80
N ALA A 79 3.85 11.43 -8.04
CA ALA A 79 2.53 11.65 -8.64
C ALA A 79 1.65 12.59 -7.79
N GLN A 80 1.67 12.40 -6.46
CA GLN A 80 0.82 13.16 -5.53
C GLN A 80 1.27 14.63 -5.38
N TYR A 81 2.58 14.89 -5.32
CA TYR A 81 3.10 16.22 -5.03
C TYR A 81 3.65 16.96 -6.25
N MET A 82 4.07 16.24 -7.30
CA MET A 82 4.73 16.80 -8.49
C MET A 82 4.26 16.08 -9.77
N PRO A 83 2.97 16.18 -10.15
CA PRO A 83 2.40 15.45 -11.28
C PRO A 83 3.13 15.75 -12.60
N SER A 84 3.52 16.99 -12.87
CA SER A 84 4.28 17.34 -14.08
C SER A 84 5.68 16.70 -14.13
N LEU A 85 6.33 16.53 -12.98
CA LEU A 85 7.63 15.85 -12.90
C LEU A 85 7.46 14.33 -13.05
N TYR A 86 6.35 13.79 -12.54
CA TYR A 86 5.98 12.39 -12.71
C TYR A 86 5.77 12.07 -14.20
N GLU A 87 4.97 12.86 -14.92
CA GLU A 87 4.75 12.68 -16.36
C GLU A 87 6.07 12.74 -17.12
N TRP A 88 6.93 13.71 -16.83
CA TRP A 88 8.22 13.83 -17.50
C TRP A 88 9.17 12.63 -17.26
N LEU A 89 9.18 12.05 -16.05
CA LEU A 89 10.07 10.93 -15.69
C LEU A 89 9.55 9.56 -16.11
N TYR A 90 8.23 9.37 -16.16
CA TYR A 90 7.61 8.05 -16.30
C TYR A 90 6.70 7.89 -17.53
N GLU A 91 6.23 8.98 -18.13
CA GLU A 91 5.43 8.98 -19.37
C GLU A 91 6.17 9.56 -20.58
N GLY A 92 7.36 10.14 -20.38
CA GLY A 92 8.26 10.66 -21.42
C GLY A 92 9.15 9.62 -22.08
#